data_AF-A0A924Q2V9-F1
#
_entry.id   AF-A0A924Q2V9-F1
#
_cell.length_a   1.000
_cell.length_b   1.000
_cell.length_c   1.000
_cell.angle_alpha   90.00
_cell.angle_beta   90.00
_cell.angle_gamma   90.00
#
_symmetry.space_group_name_H-M   'P 1'
#
loop_
_entity.id
_entity.type
_entity.pdbx_description
1 polymer ?
#
loop_
_entity_poly.entity_id
_entity_poly.type
_entity_poly.pdbx_seq_one_letter_code
_entity_poly.pdbx_strand_id
1 'polypeptide(L)' 'MIRQLDAWHKTKIGLLVFAVLELAICYGFASLAIDSGNLWWYLLTLVFLVGFLQNAFKFLKLAFSKRPVRAKHR' A
#
# COMPACT_ATOMS: atom_id res chain seq x y z
N MET A 1 10.12 17.78 4.42
CA MET A 1 9.58 17.09 3.21
C MET A 1 8.97 15.73 3.53
N ILE A 2 9.70 14.79 4.16
CA ILE A 2 9.18 13.44 4.52
C ILE A 2 7.91 13.49 5.40
N ARG A 3 7.81 14.43 6.34
CA ARG A 3 6.64 14.57 7.24
C ARG A 3 5.34 14.93 6.53
N GLN A 4 5.40 15.70 5.45
CA GLN A 4 4.20 16.05 4.66
C GLN A 4 3.74 14.86 3.84
N LEU A 5 4.67 14.08 3.30
CA LEU A 5 4.37 12.84 2.59
C LEU A 5 3.75 11.79 3.53
N ASP A 6 4.24 11.68 4.77
CA ASP A 6 3.69 10.78 5.79
C ASP A 6 2.27 11.20 6.23
N ALA A 7 2.04 12.51 6.36
CA ALA A 7 0.71 13.06 6.63
C ALA A 7 -0.27 12.82 5.46
N TRP A 8 0.22 12.95 4.22
CA TRP A 8 -0.55 12.67 3.01
C TRP A 8 -0.85 11.18 2.86
N HIS A 9 0.11 10.30 3.16
CA HIS A 9 -0.05 8.85 3.11
C HIS A 9 -1.09 8.34 4.14
N LYS A 10 -1.37 9.09 5.20
CA LYS A 10 -2.44 8.78 6.18
C LYS A 10 -3.83 9.22 5.72
N THR A 11 -3.97 9.88 4.58
CA THR A 11 -5.29 10.22 4.01
C THR A 11 -5.90 9.04 3.25
N LYS A 12 -7.22 9.04 3.08
CA LYS A 12 -7.95 8.02 2.30
C LYS A 12 -7.38 7.86 0.89
N ILE A 13 -7.04 8.98 0.25
CA ILE A 13 -6.48 9.01 -1.11
C ILE A 13 -5.05 8.50 -1.11
N GLY A 14 -4.22 8.95 -0.15
CA GLY A 14 -2.84 8.46 -0.02
C GLY A 14 -2.75 6.96 0.18
N LEU A 15 -3.56 6.38 1.08
CA LEU A 15 -3.63 4.93 1.28
C LEU A 15 -4.06 4.17 0.03
N LEU A 16 -5.01 4.71 -0.73
CA LEU A 16 -5.52 4.08 -1.95
C LEU A 16 -4.46 4.12 -3.05
N VAL A 17 -3.83 5.28 -3.27
CA VAL A 17 -2.76 5.44 -4.27
C VAL A 17 -1.57 4.51 -3.96
N PHE A 18 -1.13 4.46 -2.70
CA PHE A 18 -0.06 3.56 -2.28
C PHE A 18 -0.44 2.08 -2.43
N ALA A 19 -1.67 1.70 -2.07
CA ALA A 19 -2.14 0.33 -2.27
C ALA A 19 -2.16 -0.06 -3.76
N VAL A 20 -2.63 0.82 -4.65
CA VAL A 20 -2.63 0.53 -6.10
C VAL A 20 -1.21 0.44 -6.65
N LEU A 21 -0.29 1.32 -6.21
CA LEU A 21 1.12 1.27 -6.58
C LEU A 21 1.80 -0.01 -6.11
N GLU A 22 1.62 -0.39 -4.84
CA GLU A 22 2.16 -1.63 -4.30
C GLU A 22 1.59 -2.86 -5.01
N LEU A 23 0.31 -2.85 -5.38
CA LEU A 23 -0.30 -3.95 -6.14
C LEU A 23 0.32 -4.07 -7.54
N ALA A 24 0.51 -2.94 -8.25
CA ALA A 24 1.14 -2.94 -9.57
C ALA A 24 2.58 -3.45 -9.52
N ILE A 25 3.35 -3.01 -8.51
CA ILE A 25 4.72 -3.47 -8.27
C ILE A 25 4.73 -4.96 -7.89
N CYS A 26 3.82 -5.38 -7.01
CA CYS A 26 3.66 -6.78 -6.61
C CYS A 26 3.33 -7.67 -7.80
N TYR A 27 2.45 -7.23 -8.71
CA TYR A 27 2.14 -7.96 -9.94
C TYR A 27 3.36 -8.07 -10.86
N GLY A 28 4.11 -6.99 -11.02
CA GLY A 28 5.35 -6.99 -11.80
C GLY A 28 6.37 -8.00 -11.26
N PHE A 29 6.61 -8.00 -9.94
CA PHE A 29 7.51 -8.96 -9.31
C PHE A 29 6.97 -10.39 -9.31
N ALA A 30 5.66 -10.59 -9.15
CA ALA A 30 5.05 -11.91 -9.25
C ALA A 30 5.24 -12.50 -10.65
N SER A 31 5.03 -11.69 -11.70
CA SER A 31 5.27 -12.09 -13.08
C SER A 31 6.74 -12.45 -13.30
N LEU A 32 7.66 -11.61 -12.82
CA LEU A 32 9.11 -11.88 -12.89
C LEU A 32 9.52 -13.14 -12.10
N ALA A 33 8.88 -13.40 -10.97
CA ALA A 33 9.14 -14.56 -10.13
C ALA A 33 8.72 -15.86 -10.81
N ILE A 34 7.59 -15.83 -11.52
CA ILE A 34 7.07 -16.96 -12.29
C ILE A 34 7.96 -17.22 -13.51
N ASP A 35 8.34 -16.18 -14.24
CA ASP A 35 9.17 -16.30 -15.46
C ASP A 35 10.61 -16.74 -15.15
N SER A 36 11.23 -16.14 -14.12
CA SER A 36 12.63 -16.38 -13.79
C SER A 36 12.84 -17.58 -12.84
N GLY A 37 11.79 -18.07 -12.18
CA GLY A 37 11.86 -19.17 -11.21
C GLY A 37 12.71 -18.88 -9.96
N ASN A 38 13.11 -17.61 -9.76
CA ASN A 38 14.05 -17.21 -8.73
C ASN A 38 13.34 -16.87 -7.42
N LEU A 39 13.76 -17.55 -6.35
CA LEU A 39 13.22 -17.44 -4.99
C LEU A 39 13.30 -16.02 -4.42
N TRP A 40 14.27 -15.22 -4.85
CA TRP A 40 14.40 -13.81 -4.46
C TRP A 40 13.22 -12.94 -4.93
N TRP A 41 12.72 -13.17 -6.15
CA TRP A 41 11.56 -12.43 -6.65
C TRP A 41 10.28 -12.82 -5.92
N TYR A 42 10.14 -14.09 -5.52
CA TYR A 42 9.05 -14.53 -4.65
C TYR A 42 9.09 -13.82 -3.28
N LEU A 43 10.26 -13.72 -2.66
CA LEU A 43 10.45 -12.99 -1.39
C LEU A 43 10.06 -11.52 -1.52
N LEU A 44 10.53 -10.84 -2.57
CA LEU A 44 10.16 -9.44 -2.84
C LEU A 44 8.65 -9.29 -3.03
N THR A 45 8.04 -10.17 -3.82
CA THR A 45 6.58 -10.21 -4.02
C THR A 45 5.86 -10.33 -2.68
N LEU A 46 6.33 -11.20 -1.78
CA LEU A 46 5.77 -11.41 -0.44
C LEU A 46 5.86 -10.15 0.44
N VAL A 47 6.99 -9.44 0.39
CA VAL A 47 7.17 -8.17 1.14
C VAL A 47 6.18 -7.10 0.65
N PHE A 48 6.05 -6.92 -0.67
CA PHE A 48 5.09 -5.97 -1.24
C PHE A 48 3.64 -6.39 -1.00
N LEU A 49 3.35 -7.69 -1.02
CA LEU A 49 2.03 -8.23 -0.68
C LEU A 49 1.65 -7.87 0.77
N VAL A 50 2.57 -8.03 1.72
CA VAL A 50 2.33 -7.65 3.13
C VAL A 50 2.12 -6.14 3.26
N GLY A 51 2.91 -5.32 2.56
CA GLY A 51 2.71 -3.86 2.50
C GLY A 51 1.32 -3.48 1.98
N PHE A 52 0.92 -4.08 0.85
CA PHE A 52 -0.42 -3.93 0.29
C PHE A 52 -1.51 -4.32 1.29
N LEU A 53 -1.40 -5.49 1.95
CA LEU A 53 -2.37 -5.92 2.96
C LEU A 53 -2.47 -4.89 4.10
N GLN A 54 -1.34 -4.37 4.60
CA GLN A 54 -1.37 -3.37 5.67
C GLN A 54 -2.09 -2.09 5.25
N ASN A 55 -1.85 -1.60 4.02
CA ASN A 55 -2.49 -0.42 3.49
C ASN A 55 -3.98 -0.66 3.18
N ALA A 56 -4.32 -1.84 2.65
CA ALA A 56 -5.70 -2.27 2.45
C ALA A 56 -6.47 -2.35 3.78
N PHE A 57 -5.91 -2.96 4.82
CA PHE A 57 -6.55 -3.03 6.14
C PHE A 57 -6.73 -1.65 6.77
N LYS A 58 -5.74 -0.76 6.66
CA LYS A 58 -5.88 0.64 7.12
C LYS A 58 -6.98 1.36 6.34
N PHE A 59 -7.05 1.17 5.02
CA PHE A 59 -8.08 1.75 4.18
C PHE A 59 -9.47 1.22 4.53
N LEU A 60 -9.64 -0.11 4.66
CA LEU A 60 -10.88 -0.75 5.10
C LEU A 60 -11.32 -0.22 6.47
N LYS A 61 -10.40 -0.16 7.45
CA LYS A 61 -10.71 0.40 8.77
C LYS A 61 -11.16 1.85 8.67
N LEU A 62 -10.55 2.65 7.80
CA LEU A 62 -10.90 4.06 7.57
C LEU A 62 -12.21 4.24 6.77
N ALA A 63 -12.56 3.27 5.91
CA ALA A 63 -13.78 3.25 5.11
C ALA A 63 -14.99 2.81 5.96
N PHE A 64 -14.82 1.79 6.81
CA PHE A 64 -15.86 1.26 7.70
C PHE A 64 -15.98 2.03 9.02
N SER A 65 -14.97 2.79 9.42
CA SER A 65 -15.06 3.70 10.56
C SER A 65 -15.95 4.90 10.19
N LYS A 66 -17.15 4.99 10.79
CA LYS A 66 -18.08 6.15 10.73
C LYS A 66 -17.51 7.46 11.34
N ARG A 67 -16.19 7.56 11.53
CA ARG A 67 -15.56 8.79 12.02
C ARG A 67 -15.28 9.69 10.82
N PRO A 68 -15.77 10.95 10.81
CA PRO A 68 -15.41 11.89 9.75
C PRO A 68 -13.89 12.02 9.74
N VAL A 69 -13.31 11.94 8.53
CA VAL A 69 -11.90 12.27 8.29
C VAL A 69 -11.76 13.73 8.67
N ARG A 70 -11.38 14.00 9.92
CA ARG A 70 -11.10 15.35 10.38
C ARG A 70 -9.78 15.72 9.73
N ALA A 71 -9.88 16.32 8.54
CA ALA A 71 -8.79 17.08 7.94
C ALA A 71 -8.38 18.11 9.00
N LYS A 72 -7.27 17.82 9.69
CA LYS A 72 -6.70 18.75 10.66
C LYS A 72 -5.99 19.82 9.82
N HIS A 73 -6.75 20.80 9.34
CA HIS A 73 -6.21 22.11 9.04
C HIS A 73 -5.73 22.68 10.38
N ARG A 74 -4.41 22.62 10.61
CA ARG A 74 -3.63 23.54 11.44
C ARG A 74 -2.15 23.21 11.26
#